data_AF-A0A849UU05-F1
#
_entry.id   AF-A0A849UU05-F1
#
_cell.length_a   1.000
_cell.length_b   1.000
_cell.length_c   1.000
_cell.angle_alpha   90.00
_cell.angle_beta   90.00
_cell.angle_gamma   90.00
#
_symmetry.space_group_name_H-M   'P 1'
#
loop_
_entity.id
_entity.type
_entity.pdbx_description
1 polymer ?
#
loop_
_entity_poly.entity_id
_entity_poly.type
_entity_poly.pdbx_seq_one_letter_code
_entity_poly.pdbx_strand_id
1 'polypeptide(L)'
;MNRSSFLKQLLAAAIVGKLPVSITKEFRKIYLLQCFIAGFRHYEGMSLLATMKEGDLLELIREPKNEFDDCAIALHYQNKKIGFIPADTNEMLSYLIDADALSLFAVITHVEKNAQPWENIAVAIYFVQEVNKDLPAHASYLTRIEAPHYRSLNNKKKKNANDHEELFSLADLFDTTDRIIDLDKIPEHHKDAKKELEKYFADYPIEIEEKGNYVHVKNDGIYSFLYDIKQEVIKRINKEGKEFLEFFLE
;
A
#
# COMPACT_ATOMS: atom_id res chain seq x y z
N MET A 1 -47.93 -10.24 -5.36
CA MET A 1 -47.57 -10.50 -6.76
C MET A 1 -46.43 -11.52 -6.77
N ASN A 2 -46.63 -12.71 -7.34
CA ASN A 2 -45.60 -13.77 -7.32
C ASN A 2 -44.43 -13.39 -8.24
N ARG A 3 -43.19 -13.52 -7.75
CA ARG A 3 -41.96 -13.14 -8.48
C ARG A 3 -41.88 -13.79 -9.89
N SER A 4 -42.45 -14.99 -10.05
CA SER A 4 -42.48 -15.67 -11.36
C SER A 4 -43.55 -15.14 -12.33
N SER A 5 -44.63 -14.53 -11.82
CA SER A 5 -45.67 -13.91 -12.67
C SER A 5 -45.20 -12.61 -13.31
N PHE A 6 -44.39 -11.83 -12.57
CA PHE A 6 -43.78 -10.60 -13.07
C PHE A 6 -42.80 -10.88 -14.21
N LEU A 7 -41.94 -11.90 -14.04
CA LEU A 7 -40.97 -12.29 -15.07
C LEU A 7 -41.65 -12.76 -16.37
N LYS A 8 -42.76 -13.51 -16.24
CA LYS A 8 -43.54 -13.99 -17.39
C LYS A 8 -44.25 -12.86 -18.14
N GLN A 9 -44.80 -11.88 -17.43
CA GLN A 9 -45.39 -10.69 -18.06
C GLN A 9 -44.34 -9.80 -18.73
N LEU A 10 -43.15 -9.69 -18.15
CA LEU A 10 -42.05 -8.91 -18.72
C LEU A 10 -41.50 -9.55 -20.01
N LEU A 11 -41.34 -10.88 -20.03
CA LEU A 11 -40.98 -11.63 -21.23
C LEU A 11 -42.04 -11.56 -22.33
N ALA A 12 -43.33 -11.61 -21.97
CA ALA A 12 -44.42 -11.47 -22.93
C ALA A 12 -44.47 -10.08 -23.58
N ALA A 13 -44.09 -9.03 -22.85
CA ALA A 13 -43.98 -7.66 -23.38
C ALA A 13 -42.78 -7.49 -24.35
N ALA A 14 -41.67 -8.20 -24.10
CA ALA A 14 -40.48 -8.17 -24.95
C ALA A 14 -40.67 -8.83 -26.33
N ILE A 15 -41.63 -9.77 -26.46
CA ILE A 15 -41.93 -10.44 -27.74
C ILE A 15 -42.72 -9.52 -28.69
N VAL A 16 -43.49 -8.56 -28.16
CA VAL A 16 -44.34 -7.64 -28.96
C VAL A 16 -43.62 -6.33 -29.30
N GLY A 17 -42.65 -5.91 -28.49
CA GLY A 17 -41.81 -4.75 -28.78
C GLY A 17 -40.53 -5.14 -29.51
N LYS A 18 -40.28 -4.54 -30.68
CA LYS A 18 -38.89 -4.43 -31.19
C LYS A 18 -38.11 -3.56 -30.21
N LEU A 19 -37.62 -4.14 -29.12
CA LEU A 19 -36.62 -3.50 -28.29
C LEU A 19 -35.42 -3.22 -29.21
N PRO A 20 -34.97 -1.97 -29.34
CA PRO A 20 -33.67 -1.74 -29.95
C PRO A 20 -32.69 -2.56 -29.11
N VAL A 21 -31.96 -3.47 -29.74
CA VAL A 21 -30.83 -4.15 -29.10
C VAL A 21 -29.88 -3.02 -28.72
N SER A 22 -29.99 -2.56 -27.47
CA SER A 22 -29.16 -1.50 -26.95
C SER A 22 -27.72 -1.93 -27.11
N ILE A 23 -26.96 -1.11 -27.82
CA ILE A 23 -25.52 -1.19 -28.00
C ILE A 23 -24.90 -1.47 -26.62
N THR A 24 -24.42 -2.69 -26.41
CA THR A 24 -23.64 -3.02 -25.22
C THR A 24 -22.30 -2.33 -25.38
N LYS A 25 -22.11 -1.21 -24.69
CA LYS A 25 -20.81 -0.53 -24.63
C LYS A 25 -19.83 -1.47 -23.94
N GLU A 26 -18.76 -1.82 -24.65
CA GLU A 26 -17.67 -2.59 -24.07
C GLU A 26 -16.80 -1.66 -23.22
N PHE A 27 -16.37 -2.17 -22.06
CA PHE A 27 -15.50 -1.43 -21.15
C PHE A 27 -14.22 -2.23 -20.90
N ARG A 28 -13.12 -1.51 -20.73
CA ARG A 28 -11.82 -2.05 -20.31
C ARG A 28 -11.37 -1.40 -19.02
N LYS A 29 -10.55 -2.12 -18.26
CA LYS A 29 -9.79 -1.56 -17.14
C LYS A 29 -8.47 -0.97 -17.65
N ILE A 30 -8.12 0.22 -17.16
CA ILE A 30 -6.85 0.89 -17.42
C ILE A 30 -6.06 0.92 -16.12
N TYR A 31 -4.88 0.31 -16.12
CA TYR A 31 -3.96 0.26 -14.99
C TYR A 31 -3.37 1.64 -14.71
N LEU A 32 -3.33 2.02 -13.44
CA LEU A 32 -2.72 3.27 -12.98
C LEU A 32 -1.47 3.01 -12.14
N LEU A 33 -1.62 2.23 -11.07
CA LEU A 33 -0.53 1.95 -10.14
C LEU A 33 -0.75 0.63 -9.40
N GLN A 34 0.33 0.11 -8.80
CA GLN A 34 0.31 -1.01 -7.89
C GLN A 34 1.10 -0.68 -6.64
N CYS A 35 0.58 -1.09 -5.48
CA CYS A 35 1.22 -0.87 -4.19
C CYS A 35 0.83 -2.00 -3.22
N PHE A 36 1.54 -2.13 -2.10
CA PHE A 36 1.02 -2.89 -0.96
C PHE A 36 0.07 -2.00 -0.13
N ILE A 37 -0.80 -2.63 0.66
CA ILE A 37 -1.77 -1.91 1.50
C ILE A 37 -1.06 -1.31 2.72
N ALA A 38 -1.02 0.02 2.80
CA ALA A 38 -0.47 0.72 3.96
C ALA A 38 -1.35 0.51 5.19
N GLY A 39 -0.72 0.31 6.35
CA GLY A 39 -1.41 0.14 7.63
C GLY A 39 -2.17 -1.17 7.79
N PHE A 40 -1.96 -2.18 6.92
CA PHE A 40 -2.73 -3.43 6.90
C PHE A 40 -2.87 -4.14 8.26
N ARG A 41 -1.82 -4.06 9.10
CA ARG A 41 -1.79 -4.63 10.46
C ARG A 41 -2.62 -3.90 11.50
N HIS A 42 -2.94 -2.63 11.27
CA HIS A 42 -3.64 -1.76 12.24
C HIS A 42 -5.16 -1.73 12.05
N TYR A 43 -5.66 -2.34 10.96
CA TYR A 43 -7.07 -2.41 10.62
C TYR A 43 -7.54 -3.88 10.53
N GLU A 44 -8.69 -4.16 9.92
CA GLU A 44 -9.24 -5.53 9.83
C GLU A 44 -8.50 -6.42 8.82
N GLY A 45 -7.40 -5.95 8.24
CA GLY A 45 -6.60 -6.66 7.23
C GLY A 45 -6.13 -8.03 7.72
N MET A 46 -5.44 -8.09 8.85
CA MET A 46 -4.89 -9.35 9.38
C MET A 46 -5.97 -10.37 9.73
N SER A 47 -7.10 -9.93 10.30
CA SER A 47 -8.23 -10.83 10.60
C SER A 47 -8.89 -11.41 9.35
N LEU A 48 -8.85 -10.69 8.23
CA LEU A 48 -9.50 -11.06 6.98
C LEU A 48 -8.53 -11.71 5.97
N LEU A 49 -7.22 -11.65 6.20
CA LEU A 49 -6.17 -12.15 5.30
C LEU A 49 -6.40 -13.60 4.82
N ALA A 50 -6.93 -14.46 5.69
CA ALA A 50 -7.20 -15.86 5.33
C ALA A 50 -8.27 -15.99 4.23
N THR A 51 -9.17 -15.01 4.11
CA THR A 51 -10.32 -15.00 3.20
C THR A 51 -10.04 -14.33 1.85
N MET A 52 -9.04 -13.45 1.80
CA MET A 52 -8.68 -12.68 0.62
C MET A 52 -8.02 -13.54 -0.47
N LYS A 53 -8.31 -13.22 -1.73
CA LYS A 53 -7.75 -13.87 -2.91
C LYS A 53 -7.39 -12.87 -4.00
N GLU A 54 -6.45 -13.26 -4.85
CA GLU A 54 -6.17 -12.52 -6.08
C GLU A 54 -7.44 -12.39 -6.94
N GLY A 55 -7.65 -11.20 -7.50
CA GLY A 55 -8.85 -10.85 -8.26
C GLY A 55 -9.99 -10.26 -7.42
N ASP A 56 -9.92 -10.33 -6.08
CA ASP A 56 -10.92 -9.70 -5.22
C ASP A 56 -10.93 -8.18 -5.40
N LEU A 57 -12.13 -7.60 -5.45
CA LEU A 57 -12.34 -6.17 -5.57
C LEU A 57 -12.27 -5.48 -4.21
N LEU A 58 -11.72 -4.26 -4.22
CA LEU A 58 -11.65 -3.37 -3.08
C LEU A 58 -12.32 -2.04 -3.41
N GLU A 59 -13.00 -1.48 -2.41
CA GLU A 59 -13.58 -0.14 -2.49
C GLU A 59 -12.54 0.90 -2.06
N LEU A 60 -12.47 2.01 -2.80
CA LEU A 60 -11.67 3.18 -2.44
C LEU A 60 -12.59 4.20 -1.79
N ILE A 61 -12.30 4.57 -0.55
CA ILE A 61 -13.09 5.55 0.22
C ILE A 61 -12.20 6.73 0.57
N ARG A 62 -12.56 7.92 0.08
CA ARG A 62 -11.85 9.17 0.41
C ARG A 62 -12.08 9.56 1.87
N GLU A 63 -11.00 9.94 2.55
CA GLU A 63 -11.01 10.48 3.92
C GLU A 63 -10.35 11.87 3.97
N PRO A 64 -10.95 12.92 3.37
CA PRO A 64 -10.31 14.25 3.26
C PRO A 64 -10.12 15.01 4.58
N LYS A 65 -10.64 14.45 5.68
CA LYS A 65 -10.50 15.00 7.05
C LYS A 65 -9.62 14.11 7.94
N ASN A 66 -8.87 13.19 7.34
CA ASN A 66 -7.89 12.40 8.08
C ASN A 66 -6.84 13.34 8.69
N GLU A 67 -6.50 13.10 9.96
CA GLU A 67 -5.67 14.01 10.75
C GLU A 67 -4.19 14.02 10.33
N PHE A 68 -3.75 12.97 9.64
CA PHE A 68 -2.37 12.78 9.21
C PHE A 68 -2.14 13.13 7.73
N ASP A 69 -3.15 12.90 6.89
CA ASP A 69 -3.04 13.01 5.43
C ASP A 69 -4.40 13.37 4.79
N ASP A 70 -4.53 14.57 4.21
CA ASP A 70 -5.77 15.03 3.56
C ASP A 70 -6.05 14.33 2.21
N CYS A 71 -5.05 13.68 1.64
CA CYS A 71 -5.14 12.87 0.42
C CYS A 71 -5.50 11.41 0.71
N ALA A 72 -5.71 11.04 1.98
CA ALA A 72 -5.97 9.66 2.39
C ALA A 72 -7.11 8.98 1.61
N ILE A 73 -6.83 7.77 1.11
CA ILE A 73 -7.80 6.88 0.45
C ILE A 73 -7.77 5.54 1.19
N ALA A 74 -8.84 5.26 1.94
CA ALA A 74 -9.02 4.00 2.64
C ALA A 74 -9.40 2.90 1.65
N LEU A 75 -8.80 1.73 1.84
CA LEU A 75 -9.14 0.50 1.13
C LEU A 75 -10.07 -0.34 1.99
N HIS A 76 -11.22 -0.72 1.42
CA HIS A 76 -12.21 -1.54 2.09
C HIS A 76 -12.40 -2.88 1.37
N TYR A 77 -12.37 -3.97 2.14
CA TYR A 77 -12.74 -5.31 1.70
C TYR A 77 -14.02 -5.73 2.42
N GLN A 78 -15.06 -6.06 1.66
CA GLN A 78 -16.38 -6.43 2.20
C GLN A 78 -16.89 -5.41 3.25
N ASN A 79 -16.83 -4.12 2.90
CA ASN A 79 -17.19 -2.97 3.73
C ASN A 79 -16.34 -2.79 5.00
N LYS A 80 -15.29 -3.59 5.23
CA LYS A 80 -14.35 -3.41 6.34
C LYS A 80 -13.09 -2.69 5.87
N LYS A 81 -12.67 -1.66 6.61
CA LYS A 81 -11.41 -0.96 6.36
C LYS A 81 -10.26 -1.92 6.64
N ILE A 82 -9.38 -2.09 5.66
CA ILE A 82 -8.21 -2.96 5.76
C ILE A 82 -6.89 -2.20 5.66
N GLY A 83 -6.93 -0.90 5.37
CA GLY A 83 -5.74 -0.05 5.27
C GLY A 83 -5.97 1.11 4.31
N PHE A 84 -4.89 1.62 3.73
CA PHE A 84 -4.91 2.74 2.80
C PHE A 84 -4.05 2.51 1.56
N ILE A 85 -4.28 3.33 0.54
CA ILE A 85 -3.26 3.64 -0.46
C ILE A 85 -2.11 4.39 0.25
N PRO A 86 -0.84 4.00 0.04
CA PRO A 86 0.32 4.69 0.62
C PRO A 86 0.32 6.21 0.35
N ALA A 87 0.77 6.99 1.32
CA ALA A 87 0.72 8.46 1.29
C ALA A 87 1.58 9.08 0.17
N ASP A 88 2.70 8.44 -0.16
CA ASP A 88 3.62 8.83 -1.23
C ASP A 88 3.01 8.77 -2.65
N THR A 89 1.90 8.06 -2.83
CA THR A 89 1.33 7.73 -4.14
C THR A 89 -0.17 8.05 -4.26
N ASN A 90 -0.81 8.50 -3.18
CA ASN A 90 -2.27 8.70 -3.15
C ASN A 90 -2.75 10.05 -3.70
N GLU A 91 -1.90 11.08 -3.76
CA GLU A 91 -2.29 12.46 -4.05
C GLU A 91 -3.03 12.58 -5.40
N MET A 92 -2.45 12.05 -6.47
CA MET A 92 -3.07 12.12 -7.80
C MET A 92 -4.40 11.35 -7.85
N LEU A 93 -4.49 10.20 -7.16
CA LEU A 93 -5.74 9.45 -7.07
C LEU A 93 -6.81 10.21 -6.28
N SER A 94 -6.41 10.94 -5.23
CA SER A 94 -7.32 11.68 -4.36
C SER A 94 -8.04 12.78 -5.15
N TYR A 95 -7.28 13.51 -5.97
CA TYR A 95 -7.82 14.54 -6.85
C TYR A 95 -8.76 13.99 -7.92
N LEU A 96 -8.42 12.82 -8.49
CA LEU A 96 -9.28 12.18 -9.50
C LEU A 96 -10.62 11.73 -8.92
N ILE A 97 -10.63 11.22 -7.68
CA ILE A 97 -11.87 10.84 -6.98
C ILE A 97 -12.66 12.09 -6.60
N ASP A 98 -12.01 13.10 -6.01
CA ASP A 98 -12.68 14.31 -5.53
C ASP A 98 -13.31 15.11 -6.69
N ALA A 99 -12.70 15.07 -7.87
CA ALA A 99 -13.22 15.69 -9.09
C ALA A 99 -14.29 14.85 -9.82
N ASP A 100 -14.59 13.62 -9.36
CA ASP A 100 -15.39 12.62 -10.08
C ASP A 100 -14.94 12.43 -11.53
N ALA A 101 -13.62 12.55 -11.77
CA ALA A 101 -13.06 12.57 -13.11
C ALA A 101 -12.98 11.16 -13.72
N LEU A 102 -12.74 10.15 -12.87
CA LEU A 102 -12.60 8.76 -13.27
C LEU A 102 -13.22 7.82 -12.21
N SER A 103 -13.92 6.79 -12.67
CA SER A 103 -14.42 5.71 -11.80
C SER A 103 -13.28 4.75 -11.44
N LEU A 104 -12.63 5.01 -10.31
CA LEU A 104 -11.51 4.21 -9.81
C LEU A 104 -11.98 2.98 -9.03
N PHE A 105 -11.22 1.90 -9.11
CA PHE A 105 -11.39 0.70 -8.28
C PHE A 105 -10.05 -0.01 -8.07
N ALA A 106 -9.95 -0.81 -7.01
CA ALA A 106 -8.75 -1.58 -6.70
C ALA A 106 -9.03 -3.08 -6.78
N VAL A 107 -8.01 -3.84 -7.15
CA VAL A 107 -8.05 -5.30 -7.25
C VAL A 107 -6.86 -5.87 -6.49
N ILE A 108 -7.08 -6.87 -5.65
CA ILE A 108 -5.99 -7.65 -5.06
C ILE A 108 -5.26 -8.37 -6.19
N THR A 109 -3.97 -8.10 -6.35
CA THR A 109 -3.14 -8.73 -7.39
C THR A 109 -2.30 -9.86 -6.85
N HIS A 110 -1.86 -9.76 -5.59
CA HIS A 110 -1.03 -10.79 -4.97
C HIS A 110 -1.38 -10.94 -3.49
N VAL A 111 -1.32 -12.18 -3.00
CA VAL A 111 -1.51 -12.54 -1.59
C VAL A 111 -0.35 -13.41 -1.13
N GLU A 112 0.49 -12.89 -0.24
CA GLU A 112 1.58 -13.65 0.36
C GLU A 112 1.44 -13.68 1.88
N LYS A 113 0.94 -14.80 2.41
CA LYS A 113 0.60 -14.94 3.84
C LYS A 113 1.82 -15.09 4.74
N ASN A 114 2.97 -15.46 4.17
CA ASN A 114 4.21 -15.64 4.94
C ASN A 114 5.12 -14.41 4.89
N ALA A 115 4.79 -13.42 4.07
CA ALA A 115 5.43 -12.11 4.11
C ALA A 115 5.04 -11.38 5.39
N GLN A 116 5.76 -10.31 5.68
CA GLN A 116 5.41 -9.44 6.78
C GLN A 116 4.07 -8.73 6.54
N PRO A 117 3.36 -8.29 7.59
CA PRO A 117 2.00 -7.76 7.50
C PRO A 117 1.80 -6.70 6.42
N TRP A 118 2.78 -5.83 6.25
CA TRP A 118 2.76 -4.73 5.30
C TRP A 118 3.10 -5.11 3.86
N GLU A 119 3.49 -6.36 3.62
CA GLU A 119 3.67 -6.96 2.30
C GLU A 119 2.69 -8.12 2.05
N ASN A 120 1.70 -8.35 2.91
CA ASN A 120 0.80 -9.49 2.73
C ASN A 120 -0.08 -9.37 1.47
N ILE A 121 -0.50 -8.15 1.14
CA ILE A 121 -1.46 -7.88 0.06
C ILE A 121 -0.93 -6.77 -0.84
N ALA A 122 -0.72 -7.09 -2.10
CA ALA A 122 -0.50 -6.11 -3.15
C ALA A 122 -1.80 -5.87 -3.93
N VAL A 123 -2.07 -4.61 -4.27
CA VAL A 123 -3.27 -4.18 -4.98
C VAL A 123 -2.89 -3.34 -6.18
N ALA A 124 -3.66 -3.45 -7.26
CA ALA A 124 -3.56 -2.57 -8.40
C ALA A 124 -4.82 -1.72 -8.54
N ILE A 125 -4.62 -0.45 -8.86
CA ILE A 125 -5.67 0.55 -9.03
C ILE A 125 -5.91 0.72 -10.53
N TYR A 126 -7.18 0.77 -10.89
CA TYR A 126 -7.63 0.93 -12.26
C TYR A 126 -8.71 2.00 -12.36
N PHE A 127 -8.91 2.51 -13.57
CA PHE A 127 -10.18 3.13 -13.95
C PHE A 127 -10.86 2.37 -15.08
N VAL A 128 -12.17 2.53 -15.18
CA VAL A 128 -12.98 1.95 -16.26
C VAL A 128 -13.03 2.92 -17.44
N GLN A 129 -12.74 2.40 -18.64
CA GLN A 129 -12.80 3.17 -19.88
C GLN A 129 -13.67 2.45 -20.91
N GLU A 130 -14.56 3.19 -21.58
CA GLU A 130 -15.30 2.67 -22.73
C GLU A 130 -14.35 2.38 -23.89
N VAL A 131 -14.47 1.20 -24.50
CA VAL A 131 -13.64 0.75 -25.62
C VAL A 131 -14.15 1.41 -26.90
N ASN A 132 -13.79 2.69 -27.07
CA ASN A 132 -14.14 3.45 -28.26
C ASN A 132 -13.02 3.40 -29.32
N LYS A 133 -11.78 3.14 -28.89
CA LYS A 133 -10.57 2.98 -29.72
C LYS A 133 -9.54 2.11 -29.01
N ASP A 134 -8.73 1.40 -29.78
CA ASP A 134 -7.57 0.68 -29.25
C ASP A 134 -6.58 1.64 -28.57
N LEU A 135 -5.86 1.13 -27.56
CA LEU A 135 -4.76 1.88 -26.99
C LEU A 135 -3.64 2.00 -28.04
N PRO A 136 -3.00 3.18 -28.15
CA PRO A 136 -1.83 3.29 -29.00
C PRO A 136 -0.71 2.37 -28.48
N ALA A 137 0.12 1.84 -29.38
CA ALA A 137 1.13 0.82 -29.03
C ALA A 137 2.07 1.24 -27.88
N HIS A 138 2.42 2.53 -27.81
CA HIS A 138 3.26 3.08 -26.74
C HIS A 138 2.59 3.06 -25.36
N ALA A 139 1.26 2.96 -25.29
CA ALA A 139 0.48 2.92 -24.05
C ALA A 139 0.15 1.49 -23.60
N SER A 140 0.82 0.48 -24.14
CA SER A 140 0.58 -0.93 -23.77
C SER A 140 0.88 -1.26 -22.30
N TYR A 141 1.66 -0.42 -21.60
CA TYR A 141 1.90 -0.55 -20.16
C TYR A 141 0.61 -0.36 -19.32
N LEU A 142 -0.38 0.37 -19.84
CA LEU A 142 -1.67 0.60 -19.17
C LEU A 142 -2.55 -0.65 -19.03
N THR A 143 -2.10 -1.79 -19.55
CA THR A 143 -2.79 -3.08 -19.39
C THR A 143 -1.95 -4.12 -18.66
N ARG A 144 -0.72 -3.76 -18.24
CA ARG A 144 0.23 -4.69 -17.62
C ARG A 144 0.25 -4.47 -16.12
N ILE A 145 0.37 -5.58 -15.40
CA ILE A 145 0.55 -5.64 -13.95
C ILE A 145 1.97 -6.14 -13.72
N GLU A 146 2.70 -5.49 -12.83
CA GLU A 146 4.04 -5.93 -12.45
C GLU A 146 3.97 -6.85 -11.23
N ALA A 147 4.92 -7.76 -11.06
CA ALA A 147 5.03 -8.53 -9.84
C ALA A 147 5.52 -7.60 -8.71
N PRO A 148 4.89 -7.61 -7.52
CA PRO A 148 5.32 -6.77 -6.42
C PRO A 148 6.68 -7.25 -5.91
N HIS A 149 7.49 -6.29 -5.49
CA HIS A 149 8.80 -6.57 -4.95
C HIS A 149 8.72 -6.77 -3.43
N TYR A 150 8.75 -8.01 -2.97
CA TYR A 150 8.77 -8.37 -1.56
C TYR A 150 10.17 -8.22 -0.97
N ARG A 151 10.33 -7.32 0.00
CA ARG A 151 11.58 -7.12 0.76
C ARG A 151 11.65 -8.03 1.99
N SER A 152 10.51 -8.44 2.53
CA SER A 152 10.44 -9.26 3.74
C SER A 152 10.60 -10.76 3.49
N LEU A 153 10.39 -11.20 2.25
CA LEU A 153 10.66 -12.57 1.84
C LEU A 153 12.17 -12.71 1.63
N ASN A 154 12.86 -13.17 2.67
CA ASN A 154 14.29 -13.43 2.61
C ASN A 154 14.63 -14.33 1.41
N ASN A 155 15.47 -13.84 0.50
CA ASN A 155 16.12 -14.68 -0.50
C ASN A 155 16.95 -15.73 0.25
N LYS A 156 16.44 -16.95 0.40
CA LYS A 156 17.13 -18.11 1.01
C LYS A 156 18.47 -18.50 0.33
N LYS A 157 19.05 -17.66 -0.53
CA LYS A 157 20.28 -17.90 -1.28
C LYS A 157 21.28 -16.76 -1.14
N LYS A 158 21.92 -16.70 0.03
CA LYS A 158 23.37 -16.47 0.24
C LYS A 158 23.57 -15.98 1.68
N LYS A 159 23.89 -16.89 2.58
CA LYS A 159 24.79 -16.55 3.68
C LYS A 159 25.58 -17.80 4.04
N ASN A 160 26.87 -17.73 3.70
CA ASN A 160 27.86 -18.69 4.15
C ASN A 160 27.91 -18.65 5.67
N ALA A 161 28.07 -19.82 6.28
CA ALA A 161 27.82 -20.08 7.69
C ALA A 161 28.92 -19.60 8.66
N ASN A 162 29.56 -18.43 8.43
CA ASN A 162 30.76 -18.06 9.21
C ASN A 162 30.77 -16.69 9.91
N ASP A 163 29.72 -15.86 9.86
CA ASP A 163 29.74 -14.57 10.56
C ASP A 163 28.72 -14.55 11.70
N HIS A 164 29.23 -14.53 12.94
CA HIS A 164 28.48 -14.48 14.21
C HIS A 164 27.93 -13.08 14.55
N GLU A 165 27.61 -12.25 13.56
CA GLU A 165 26.88 -11.00 13.80
C GLU A 165 25.38 -11.31 13.90
N GLU A 166 24.76 -10.93 15.01
CA GLU A 166 23.29 -10.92 15.17
C GLU A 166 22.70 -10.05 14.06
N LEU A 167 22.26 -10.70 12.99
CA LEU A 167 21.68 -10.04 11.84
C LEU A 167 20.22 -9.73 12.12
N PHE A 168 19.96 -8.47 12.48
CA PHE A 168 18.61 -7.95 12.61
C PHE A 168 17.96 -7.82 11.23
N SER A 169 16.71 -8.23 11.15
CA SER A 169 15.90 -8.15 9.95
C SER A 169 15.01 -6.91 9.98
N LEU A 170 14.45 -6.55 8.81
CA LEU A 170 13.36 -5.57 8.76
C LEU A 170 12.21 -5.96 9.68
N ALA A 171 11.92 -7.25 9.85
CA ALA A 171 10.85 -7.70 10.74
C ALA A 171 11.09 -7.25 12.19
N ASP A 172 12.32 -7.43 12.69
CA ASP A 172 12.69 -7.03 14.04
C ASP A 172 12.55 -5.51 14.22
N LEU A 173 12.91 -4.74 13.19
CA LEU A 173 12.78 -3.28 13.15
C LEU A 173 11.33 -2.81 13.24
N PHE A 174 10.40 -3.45 12.53
CA PHE A 174 8.99 -3.07 12.52
C PHE A 174 8.22 -3.54 13.77
N ASP A 175 8.71 -4.54 14.49
CA ASP A 175 8.10 -5.07 15.71
C ASP A 175 8.63 -4.43 17.00
N THR A 176 9.68 -3.61 16.95
CA THR A 176 10.17 -2.83 18.09
C THR A 176 9.83 -1.34 17.95
N THR A 177 9.64 -0.65 19.08
CA THR A 177 9.60 0.82 19.12
C THR A 177 10.97 1.43 19.40
N ASP A 178 11.96 0.61 19.78
CA ASP A 178 13.33 1.03 20.05
C ASP A 178 14.14 1.08 18.75
N ARG A 179 13.78 2.05 17.90
CA ARG A 179 14.36 2.26 16.57
C ARG A 179 14.86 3.69 16.41
N ILE A 180 15.96 3.86 15.69
CA ILE A 180 16.59 5.16 15.49
C ILE A 180 16.94 5.37 14.02
N ILE A 181 17.09 6.63 13.65
CA ILE A 181 17.61 7.03 12.34
C ILE A 181 18.53 8.24 12.52
N ASP A 182 19.63 8.26 11.78
CA ASP A 182 20.54 9.41 11.69
C ASP A 182 20.02 10.38 10.62
N LEU A 183 19.54 11.55 11.05
CA LEU A 183 19.00 12.58 10.16
C LEU A 183 20.06 13.16 9.20
N ASP A 184 21.35 13.02 9.52
CA ASP A 184 22.45 13.49 8.68
C ASP A 184 22.76 12.51 7.53
N LYS A 185 22.38 11.24 7.68
CA LYS A 185 22.59 10.18 6.68
C LYS A 185 21.42 10.00 5.72
N ILE A 186 20.31 10.74 5.88
CA ILE A 186 19.17 10.67 4.96
C ILE A 186 19.57 11.24 3.59
N PRO A 187 19.39 10.49 2.48
CA PRO A 187 19.71 10.98 1.15
C PRO A 187 18.93 12.25 0.76
N GLU A 188 19.53 13.10 -0.08
CA GLU A 188 18.91 14.38 -0.50
C GLU A 188 17.59 14.18 -1.25
N HIS A 189 17.43 13.08 -1.98
CA HIS A 189 16.15 12.77 -2.66
C HIS A 189 15.01 12.44 -1.69
N HIS A 190 15.31 12.17 -0.41
CA HIS A 190 14.36 11.95 0.68
C HIS A 190 14.18 13.18 1.57
N LYS A 191 14.33 14.40 1.03
CA LYS A 191 14.22 15.65 1.79
C LYS A 191 12.88 15.80 2.55
N ASP A 192 11.79 15.31 1.98
CA ASP A 192 10.46 15.50 2.56
C ASP A 192 10.23 14.51 3.72
N ALA A 193 10.74 13.28 3.59
CA ALA A 193 10.85 12.34 4.70
C ALA A 193 11.72 12.89 5.83
N LYS A 194 12.86 13.53 5.50
CA LYS A 194 13.71 14.21 6.50
C LYS A 194 12.95 15.29 7.26
N LYS A 195 12.22 16.17 6.58
CA LYS A 195 11.41 17.22 7.23
C LYS A 195 10.32 16.63 8.13
N GLU A 196 9.69 15.55 7.70
CA GLU A 196 8.67 14.86 8.50
C GLU A 196 9.28 14.27 9.77
N LEU A 197 10.42 13.58 9.64
CA LEU A 197 11.15 13.03 10.77
C LEU A 197 11.62 14.12 11.75
N GLU A 198 12.14 15.23 11.24
CA GLU A 198 12.51 16.40 12.04
C GLU A 198 11.28 16.97 12.77
N LYS A 199 10.16 17.14 12.07
CA LYS A 199 8.93 17.70 12.63
C LYS A 199 8.39 16.87 13.79
N TYR A 200 8.40 15.54 13.68
CA TYR A 200 7.76 14.67 14.67
C TYR A 200 8.73 14.06 15.70
N PHE A 201 10.03 13.98 15.40
CA PHE A 201 10.99 13.26 16.23
C PHE A 201 12.22 14.05 16.68
N ALA A 202 12.42 15.31 16.23
CA ALA A 202 13.58 16.11 16.67
C ALA A 202 13.65 16.31 18.19
N ASP A 203 12.51 16.27 18.90
CA ASP A 203 12.44 16.38 20.36
C ASP A 203 12.83 15.08 21.10
N TYR A 204 13.21 14.02 20.38
CA TYR A 204 13.64 12.73 20.94
C TYR A 204 15.06 12.34 20.48
N PRO A 205 16.09 13.15 20.77
CA PRO A 205 17.46 12.84 20.39
C PRO A 205 17.98 11.61 21.18
N ILE A 206 18.79 10.79 20.53
CA ILE A 206 19.46 9.65 21.15
C ILE A 206 20.97 9.80 20.99
N GLU A 207 21.70 9.72 22.10
CA GLU A 207 23.17 9.69 22.07
C GLU A 207 23.68 8.25 22.04
N ILE A 208 24.32 7.87 20.94
CA ILE A 208 25.07 6.62 20.79
C ILE A 208 26.57 6.88 20.64
N GLU A 209 27.38 5.82 20.61
CA GLU A 209 28.85 5.94 20.47
C GLU A 209 29.27 6.57 19.12
N GLU A 210 28.55 6.24 18.06
CA GLU A 210 28.82 6.75 16.71
C GLU A 210 28.33 8.19 16.58
N LYS A 211 29.11 9.05 15.92
CA LYS A 211 28.75 10.47 15.75
C LYS A 211 27.67 10.61 14.67
N GLY A 212 26.56 11.25 15.01
CA GLY A 212 25.45 11.55 14.09
C GLY A 212 24.31 12.28 14.78
N ASN A 213 23.28 12.67 14.03
CA ASN A 213 22.09 13.32 14.54
C ASN A 213 20.95 12.30 14.65
N TYR A 214 21.02 11.46 15.68
CA TYR A 214 20.12 10.34 15.88
C TYR A 214 18.84 10.76 16.60
N VAL A 215 17.68 10.36 16.06
CA VAL A 215 16.36 10.54 16.68
C VAL A 215 15.65 9.21 16.93
N HIS A 216 14.88 9.13 18.01
CA HIS A 216 14.08 7.95 18.38
C HIS A 216 12.72 7.95 17.67
N VAL A 217 12.51 6.98 16.78
CA VAL A 217 11.21 6.77 16.10
C VAL A 217 10.33 5.86 16.97
N LYS A 218 9.91 6.36 18.13
CA LYS A 218 9.23 5.57 19.17
C LYS A 218 7.80 5.11 18.89
N ASN A 219 7.23 5.49 17.75
CA ASN A 219 5.85 5.18 17.37
C ASN A 219 5.81 4.67 15.93
N ASP A 220 4.64 4.25 15.46
CA ASP A 220 4.40 3.64 14.14
C ASP A 220 4.72 4.55 12.92
N GLY A 221 5.33 5.73 13.11
CA GLY A 221 5.81 6.58 12.01
C GLY A 221 6.84 5.91 11.10
N ILE A 222 7.47 4.80 11.51
CA ILE A 222 8.33 4.02 10.62
C ILE A 222 7.56 3.48 9.39
N TYR A 223 6.25 3.22 9.53
CA TYR A 223 5.45 2.66 8.43
C TYR A 223 5.23 3.67 7.32
N SER A 224 5.36 4.97 7.58
CA SER A 224 5.35 6.01 6.54
C SER A 224 6.47 5.82 5.53
N PHE A 225 7.61 5.27 5.97
CA PHE A 225 8.81 5.07 5.14
C PHE A 225 8.99 3.63 4.69
N LEU A 226 7.98 2.78 4.88
CA LEU A 226 8.08 1.34 4.71
C LEU A 226 8.76 0.93 3.39
N TYR A 227 8.37 1.54 2.27
CA TYR A 227 8.90 1.19 0.95
C TYR A 227 10.21 1.87 0.60
N ASP A 228 10.70 2.75 1.48
CA ASP A 228 11.96 3.47 1.32
C ASP A 228 13.02 2.94 2.28
N ILE A 229 12.69 2.04 3.21
CA ILE A 229 13.68 1.52 4.17
C ILE A 229 14.58 0.47 3.50
N LYS A 230 15.89 0.66 3.61
CA LYS A 230 16.93 -0.30 3.20
C LYS A 230 16.79 -1.61 3.97
N GLN A 231 17.17 -2.72 3.34
CA GLN A 231 17.18 -4.03 4.00
C GLN A 231 18.19 -4.14 5.15
N GLU A 232 19.17 -3.23 5.20
CA GLU A 232 20.18 -3.17 6.23
C GLU A 232 19.62 -2.54 7.52
N VAL A 233 19.72 -3.29 8.62
CA VAL A 233 19.34 -2.85 9.97
C VAL A 233 20.53 -3.10 10.89
N ILE A 234 20.94 -2.07 11.63
CA ILE A 234 22.12 -2.13 12.50
C ILE A 234 21.71 -1.95 13.94
N LYS A 235 22.14 -2.84 14.83
CA LYS A 235 21.96 -2.67 16.27
C LYS A 235 22.92 -1.61 16.81
N ARG A 236 22.38 -0.66 17.55
CA ARG A 236 23.11 0.39 18.26
C ARG A 236 22.79 0.34 19.75
N ILE A 237 23.75 0.79 20.55
CA ILE A 237 23.59 0.85 22.00
C ILE A 237 23.84 2.30 22.42
N ASN A 238 22.93 2.85 23.23
CA ASN A 238 23.10 4.19 23.77
C ASN A 238 24.05 4.18 24.98
N LYS A 239 24.41 5.36 25.49
CA LYS A 239 25.29 5.48 26.66
C LYS A 239 24.76 4.81 27.94
N GLU A 240 23.46 4.55 28.02
CA GLU A 240 22.79 3.89 29.15
C GLU A 240 22.75 2.36 29.01
N GLY A 241 23.29 1.81 27.91
CA GLY A 241 23.27 0.37 27.62
C GLY A 241 21.96 -0.13 27.01
N LYS A 242 21.03 0.77 26.64
CA LYS A 242 19.79 0.40 25.95
C LYS A 242 20.04 0.18 24.46
N GLU A 243 19.47 -0.89 23.94
CA GLU A 243 19.61 -1.31 22.54
C GLU A 243 18.55 -0.63 21.66
N PHE A 244 18.96 -0.26 20.45
CA PHE A 244 18.12 0.31 19.41
C PHE A 244 18.47 -0.30 18.06
N LEU A 245 17.49 -0.34 17.15
CA LEU A 245 17.71 -0.71 15.76
C LEU A 245 17.78 0.54 14.87
N GLU A 246 18.95 0.81 14.30
CA GLU A 246 19.16 1.85 13.30
C GLU A 246 18.66 1.37 11.93
N PHE A 247 17.87 2.21 11.27
CA PHE A 247 17.39 1.98 9.90
C PHE A 247 17.77 3.14 8.99
N PHE A 248 17.76 2.87 7.68
CA PHE A 248 18.21 3.81 6.65
C PHE A 248 17.17 3.92 5.55
N LEU A 249 17.04 5.12 4.96
CA LEU A 249 16.23 5.34 3.76
C LEU A 249 17.08 5.14 2.49
N GLU A 250 16.48 4.57 1.44
CA GLU A 250 17.07 4.29 0.12
C GLU A 250 16.51 5.18 -0.97
#